data_AF-A0A7V9RWR3-F1
#
_entry.id   AF-A0A7V9RWR3-F1
#
_cell.length_a   1.000
_cell.length_b   1.000
_cell.length_c   1.000
_cell.angle_alpha   90.00
_cell.angle_beta   90.00
_cell.angle_gamma   90.00
#
_symmetry.space_group_name_H-M   'P 1'
#
loop_
_entity.id
_entity.type
_entity.pdbx_description
1 polymer ?
#
loop_
_entity_poly.entity_id
_entity_poly.type
_entity_poly.pdbx_seq_one_letter_code
_entity_poly.pdbx_strand_id
1 'polypeptide(L)'
;MLDADGHSVGRLEEVYLDDATDQPLWAAVRERAVGRELSLVPLANATMRADYVAVPVTAGAIDEAPHIDSARELTEDEAASLERHYGARAARS
;
A
#
# COMPACT_ATOMS: atom_id res chain seq x y z
N MET A 1 8.25 -6.04 1.30
CA MET A 1 7.34 -5.90 0.15
C MET A 1 8.16 -5.49 -1.06
N LEU A 2 7.80 -6.02 -2.24
CA LEU A 2 8.39 -5.68 -3.53
C LEU A 2 7.41 -4.86 -4.38
N ASP A 3 7.92 -3.89 -5.14
CA ASP A 3 7.15 -3.12 -6.12
C ASP A 3 6.97 -3.87 -7.44
N ALA A 4 6.36 -3.19 -8.42
CA ALA A 4 6.11 -3.73 -9.77
C ALA A 4 7.39 -4.14 -10.52
N ASP A 5 8.53 -3.55 -10.19
CA ASP A 5 9.84 -3.83 -10.79
C ASP A 5 10.67 -4.84 -9.98
N GLY A 6 10.13 -5.33 -8.85
CA GLY A 6 10.80 -6.26 -7.95
C GLY A 6 11.74 -5.60 -6.94
N HIS A 7 11.70 -4.27 -6.80
CA HIS A 7 12.50 -3.55 -5.82
C HIS A 7 11.85 -3.58 -4.44
N SER A 8 12.66 -3.74 -3.39
CA SER A 8 12.18 -3.69 -2.01
C SER A 8 11.76 -2.29 -1.61
N VAL A 9 10.47 -2.12 -1.28
CA VAL A 9 9.91 -0.82 -0.85
C VAL A 9 9.84 -0.66 0.66
N GLY A 10 9.91 -1.75 1.43
CA GLY A 10 9.87 -1.67 2.88
C GLY A 10 9.40 -2.93 3.57
N ARG A 11 9.23 -2.82 4.89
CA ARG A 11 8.69 -3.87 5.75
C ARG A 11 7.18 -3.68 5.89
N LEU A 12 6.42 -4.75 5.71
CA LEU A 12 4.99 -4.75 6.02
C LEU A 12 4.83 -4.80 7.55
N GLU A 13 4.03 -3.90 8.09
CA GLU A 13 3.78 -3.77 9.53
C GLU A 13 2.36 -4.21 9.89
N GLU A 14 1.39 -3.81 9.08
CA GLU A 14 -0.04 -4.08 9.31
C GLU A 14 -0.77 -4.31 7.98
N VAL A 15 -1.89 -5.03 8.05
CA VAL A 15 -2.79 -5.28 6.93
C VAL A 15 -4.19 -4.83 7.32
N TYR A 16 -4.79 -3.97 6.52
CA TYR A 16 -6.19 -3.58 6.63
C TYR A 16 -7.03 -4.48 5.73
N LEU A 17 -8.10 -5.01 6.31
CA LEU A 17 -9.04 -5.89 5.64
C LEU A 17 -10.29 -5.13 5.24
N ASP A 18 -11.00 -5.66 4.26
CA ASP A 18 -12.37 -5.29 3.98
C ASP A 18 -13.29 -5.88 5.08
N ASP A 19 -14.06 -5.03 5.75
CA ASP A 19 -14.91 -5.43 6.89
C ASP A 19 -15.99 -6.47 6.53
N ALA A 20 -16.39 -6.54 5.25
CA ALA A 20 -17.44 -7.44 4.79
C ALA A 20 -16.91 -8.80 4.34
N THR A 21 -15.69 -8.86 3.82
CA THR A 21 -15.13 -10.03 3.14
C THR A 21 -13.86 -10.58 3.78
N ASP A 22 -13.30 -9.90 4.77
CA ASP A 22 -11.99 -10.17 5.39
C ASP A 22 -10.84 -10.21 4.36
N GLN A 23 -11.04 -9.66 3.16
CA GLN A 23 -9.99 -9.65 2.14
C GLN A 23 -8.98 -8.52 2.39
N PRO A 24 -7.68 -8.77 2.22
CA PRO A 24 -6.67 -7.72 2.35
C PRO A 24 -6.86 -6.60 1.31
N LEU A 25 -7.05 -5.37 1.79
CA LEU A 25 -7.18 -4.17 0.96
C LEU A 25 -5.88 -3.37 0.91
N TRP A 26 -5.30 -3.11 2.08
CA TRP A 26 -4.13 -2.23 2.22
C TRP A 26 -3.08 -2.87 3.10
N ALA A 27 -1.81 -2.62 2.79
CA ALA A 27 -0.68 -2.90 3.68
C ALA A 27 -0.08 -1.59 4.16
N ALA A 28 0.11 -1.45 5.47
CA ALA A 28 0.99 -0.43 6.03
C ALA A 28 2.43 -0.89 5.87
N VAL A 29 3.21 -0.11 5.11
CA VAL A 29 4.60 -0.40 4.83
C VAL A 29 5.47 0.67 5.47
N ARG A 30 6.41 0.22 6.29
CA ARG A 30 7.51 1.05 6.77
C ARG A 30 8.56 1.17 5.68
N GLU A 31 8.52 2.30 5.00
CA GLU A 31 9.53 2.70 4.04
C GLU A 31 10.91 2.85 4.71
N ARG A 32 11.97 2.73 3.91
CA ARG A 32 13.35 2.93 4.40
C ARG A 32 13.78 4.40 4.41
N ALA A 33 12.95 5.31 3.92
CA ALA A 33 13.25 6.74 3.83
C ALA A 33 13.01 7.46 5.17
N VAL A 34 13.89 8.40 5.51
CA VAL A 34 13.80 9.21 6.74
C VAL A 34 12.67 10.24 6.58
N GLY A 35 11.74 10.28 7.53
CA GLY A 35 10.71 11.33 7.63
C GLY A 35 9.28 10.91 7.29
N ARG A 36 9.05 9.65 6.91
CA ARG A 36 7.71 9.07 6.72
C ARG A 36 7.57 7.88 7.66
N GLU A 37 6.52 7.87 8.46
CA GLU A 37 6.37 6.82 9.48
C GLU A 37 5.88 5.51 8.85
N LEU A 38 4.84 5.57 8.01
CA LEU A 38 4.25 4.46 7.26
C LEU A 38 3.54 4.97 5.98
N SER A 39 3.48 4.13 4.94
CA SER A 39 2.72 4.36 3.71
C SER A 39 1.79 3.20 3.43
N LEU A 40 0.56 3.51 2.97
CA LEU A 40 -0.43 2.48 2.65
C LEU A 40 -0.34 2.08 1.18
N VAL A 41 -0.23 0.77 0.95
CA VAL A 41 -0.01 0.16 -0.36
C VAL A 41 -1.17 -0.76 -0.70
N PRO A 42 -1.78 -0.67 -1.89
CA PRO A 42 -2.90 -1.52 -2.26
C PRO A 42 -2.43 -2.96 -2.41
N LEU A 43 -3.20 -3.89 -1.83
CA LEU A 43 -2.99 -5.33 -1.99
C LEU A 43 -3.82 -5.93 -3.12
N ALA A 44 -4.60 -5.11 -3.83
CA ALA A 44 -5.31 -5.51 -5.04
C ALA A 44 -4.33 -6.08 -6.07
N ASN A 45 -4.58 -7.32 -6.50
CA ASN A 45 -3.71 -8.08 -7.41
C ASN A 45 -2.27 -8.29 -6.88
N ALA A 46 -2.06 -8.19 -5.57
CA ALA A 46 -0.79 -8.52 -4.97
C ALA A 46 -0.49 -10.01 -5.12
N THR A 47 0.78 -10.32 -5.37
CA THR A 47 1.30 -11.67 -5.39
C THR A 47 1.89 -11.98 -4.02
N MET A 48 1.24 -12.89 -3.28
CA MET A 48 1.74 -13.40 -2.01
C MET A 48 2.65 -14.61 -2.23
N ARG A 49 3.80 -14.61 -1.57
CA ARG A 49 4.77 -15.72 -1.49
C ARG A 49 5.11 -16.00 -0.03
N ALA A 50 5.79 -17.09 0.23
CA ALA A 50 6.14 -17.51 1.60
C ALA A 50 7.01 -16.48 2.33
N ASP A 51 7.81 -15.73 1.59
CA ASP A 51 8.87 -14.86 2.06
C ASP A 51 8.67 -13.37 1.71
N TYR A 52 7.80 -13.07 0.74
CA TYR A 52 7.49 -11.69 0.37
C TYR A 52 6.08 -11.51 -0.21
N VAL A 53 5.64 -10.25 -0.21
CA VAL A 53 4.48 -9.77 -0.95
C VAL A 53 5.00 -8.85 -2.05
N ALA A 54 4.56 -9.05 -3.28
CA ALA A 54 4.84 -8.18 -4.42
C ALA A 54 3.54 -7.51 -4.89
N VAL A 55 3.59 -6.21 -5.16
CA VAL A 55 2.42 -5.40 -5.55
C VAL A 55 2.62 -4.82 -6.96
N PRO A 56 1.54 -4.65 -7.74
CA PRO A 56 1.64 -4.10 -9.10
C PRO A 56 1.67 -2.56 -9.10
N VAL A 57 2.39 -1.95 -8.16
CA VAL A 57 2.59 -0.50 -8.08
C VAL A 57 4.07 -0.19 -7.90
N THR A 58 4.56 0.89 -8.51
CA THR A 58 5.97 1.31 -8.45
C THR A 58 6.33 1.95 -7.11
N ALA A 59 7.59 1.87 -6.67
CA ALA A 59 8.07 2.60 -5.49
C ALA A 59 7.70 4.10 -5.49
N GLY A 60 7.87 4.80 -6.61
CA GLY A 60 7.51 6.22 -6.69
C GLY A 60 6.01 6.52 -6.53
N ALA A 61 5.13 5.54 -6.76
CA ALA A 61 3.70 5.66 -6.44
C ALA A 61 3.44 5.55 -4.95
N ILE A 62 4.18 4.68 -4.27
CA ILE A 62 4.13 4.51 -2.82
C ILE A 62 4.69 5.77 -2.14
N ASP A 63 5.83 6.28 -2.63
CA ASP A 63 6.47 7.50 -2.13
C ASP A 63 5.63 8.77 -2.39
N GLU A 64 4.59 8.73 -3.21
CA GLU A 64 3.70 9.89 -3.43
C GLU A 64 2.33 9.69 -2.79
N ALA A 65 2.13 8.57 -2.08
CA ALA A 65 0.87 8.26 -1.45
C ALA A 65 0.50 9.32 -0.38
N PRO A 66 -0.81 9.63 -0.22
CA PRO A 66 -1.30 10.42 0.88
C PRO A 66 -0.78 9.89 2.22
N HIS A 67 -0.33 10.79 3.09
CA HIS A 67 0.09 10.42 4.43
C HIS A 67 -1.15 10.17 5.30
N ILE A 68 -1.24 8.96 5.84
CA ILE A 68 -2.32 8.53 6.74
C ILE A 68 -1.67 8.02 8.00
N ASP A 69 -2.22 8.43 9.15
CA ASP A 69 -1.83 7.88 10.43
C ASP A 69 -2.35 6.44 10.53
N SER A 70 -1.44 5.50 10.39
CA SER A 70 -1.70 4.06 10.37
C SER A 70 -1.93 3.46 11.76
N ALA A 71 -1.83 4.23 12.86
CA ALA A 71 -2.11 3.71 14.20
C ALA A 71 -3.62 3.55 14.51
N ARG A 72 -4.48 3.68 13.50
CA ARG A 72 -5.94 3.60 13.60
C ARG A 72 -6.58 3.02 12.35
N GLU A 73 -7.87 2.76 12.45
CA GLU A 73 -8.72 2.40 11.31
C GLU A 73 -8.69 3.50 10.24
N LEU A 74 -8.68 3.07 8.97
CA LEU A 74 -8.85 3.93 7.81
C LEU A 74 -10.26 4.50 7.80
N THR A 75 -10.38 5.82 7.69
CA THR A 75 -11.69 6.43 7.40
C THR A 75 -12.07 6.21 5.93
N GLU A 76 -13.36 6.32 5.62
CA GLU A 76 -13.86 6.24 4.24
C GLU A 76 -13.20 7.28 3.32
N ASP A 77 -13.02 8.51 3.80
CA ASP A 77 -12.38 9.59 3.03
C ASP A 77 -10.90 9.32 2.73
N GLU A 78 -10.20 8.67 3.65
CA GLU A 78 -8.82 8.27 3.49
C GLU A 78 -8.67 7.11 2.51
N ALA A 79 -9.51 6.08 2.65
CA ALA A 79 -9.59 4.97 1.70
C ALA A 79 -9.88 5.50 0.29
N ALA A 80 -10.88 6.37 0.14
CA ALA A 80 -11.20 7.00 -1.14
C ALA A 80 -10.04 7.85 -1.69
N SER A 81 -9.27 8.50 -0.82
CA SER A 81 -8.09 9.27 -1.24
C SER A 81 -6.96 8.39 -1.77
N LEU A 82 -6.72 7.24 -1.12
CA LEU A 82 -5.76 6.24 -1.60
C LEU A 82 -6.23 5.62 -2.92
N GLU A 83 -7.50 5.26 -3.04
CA GLU A 83 -8.06 4.71 -4.28
C GLU A 83 -7.90 5.68 -5.45
N ARG A 84 -8.21 6.97 -5.23
CA ARG A 84 -7.99 8.00 -6.27
C ARG A 84 -6.52 8.11 -6.65
N HIS A 85 -5.62 8.10 -5.68
CA HIS A 85 -4.17 8.19 -5.92
C HIS A 85 -3.65 7.02 -6.76
N TYR A 86 -3.93 5.78 -6.33
CA TYR A 86 -3.43 4.58 -7.01
C TYR A 86 -4.19 4.28 -8.31
N GLY A 87 -5.50 4.54 -8.36
CA GLY A 87 -6.32 4.36 -9.56
C GLY A 87 -5.92 5.30 -10.71
N ALA A 88 -5.59 6.56 -10.41
CA ALA A 88 -5.11 7.50 -11.42
C ALA A 88 -3.73 7.11 -12.00
N ARG A 89 -2.93 6.35 -11.25
CA ARG A 89 -1.58 5.91 -11.65
C ARG A 89 -1.61 4.56 -12.37
N ALA A 90 -2.51 3.65 -11.99
CA ALA A 90 -2.71 2.37 -12.69
C ALA A 90 -3.18 2.58 -14.15
N ALA A 91 -3.98 3.62 -14.41
CA ALA A 91 -4.47 3.96 -15.75
C ALA A 91 -3.40 4.56 -16.70
N ARG A 92 -2.15 4.79 -16.24
CA ARG A 92 -1.05 5.34 -17.05
C ARG A 92 0.04 4.31 -17.41
N SER A 93 -0.30 3.02 -17.40
CA SER A 93 0.62 1.93 -17.81
C SER A 93 0.60 1.66 -19.30
#